data_AF-A0A7Y5LGL5-F1
#
_entry.id   AF-A0A7Y5LGL5-F1
#
_cell.length_a   1.000
_cell.length_b   1.000
_cell.length_c   1.000
_cell.angle_alpha   90.00
_cell.angle_beta   90.00
_cell.angle_gamma   90.00
#
_symmetry.space_group_name_H-M   'P 1'
#
loop_
_entity.id
_entity.type
_entity.pdbx_description
1 polymer ?
#
loop_
_entity_poly.entity_id
_entity_poly.type
_entity_poly.pdbx_seq_one_letter_code
_entity_poly.pdbx_strand_id
1 'polypeptide(L)'
;MKSPSPSPEEVHYSSEVTIPSQAIPGVTFTIRRMSFGRRIELTRMVRELTVRMEFLEAGQDLRDKIEAAFVANEVDAVYLRWGLLRVEGLEIDGNTATPELAIAAGPEALVREILIAVKHECALTEDEAKN
;
A
#
# COMPACT_ATOMS: atom_id res chain seq x y z
N MET A 1 52.24 -14.48 10.73
CA MET A 1 50.84 -14.84 11.01
C MET A 1 49.95 -13.90 10.22
N LYS A 2 49.27 -14.38 9.17
CA LYS A 2 48.29 -13.58 8.41
C LYS A 2 46.95 -13.74 9.11
N SER A 3 46.37 -12.63 9.56
CA SER A 3 45.01 -12.58 10.09
C SER A 3 44.01 -13.04 9.02
N PRO A 4 42.96 -13.81 9.38
CA PRO A 4 41.93 -14.19 8.42
C PRO A 4 41.14 -12.94 8.01
N SER A 5 40.96 -12.77 6.69
CA SER A 5 40.10 -11.75 6.11
C SER A 5 38.66 -11.90 6.63
N PRO A 6 37.93 -10.81 6.91
CA PRO A 6 36.51 -10.92 7.28
C PRO A 6 35.72 -11.50 6.10
N SER A 7 35.01 -12.59 6.35
CA SER A 7 33.98 -13.13 5.46
C SER A 7 32.93 -12.05 5.21
N PRO A 8 32.37 -11.92 4.00
CA PRO A 8 31.26 -10.99 3.79
C PRO A 8 30.08 -11.38 4.70
N GLU A 9 29.61 -10.45 5.52
CA GLU A 9 28.37 -10.63 6.31
C GLU A 9 27.19 -10.75 5.35
N GLU A 10 26.41 -11.83 5.48
CA GLU A 10 25.21 -12.04 4.68
C GLU A 10 24.13 -11.01 5.03
N VAL A 11 23.60 -10.31 4.01
CA VAL A 11 22.52 -9.34 4.18
C VAL A 11 21.18 -10.03 3.98
N HIS A 12 20.34 -10.04 5.02
CA HIS A 12 18.97 -10.56 4.94
C HIS A 12 17.98 -9.45 4.58
N TYR A 13 17.34 -9.56 3.42
CA TYR A 13 16.29 -8.64 2.98
C TYR A 13 14.90 -9.30 3.07
N SER A 14 13.98 -8.68 3.81
CA SER A 14 12.55 -9.03 3.79
C SER A 14 11.80 -8.17 2.78
N SER A 15 10.98 -8.82 1.96
CA SER A 15 10.12 -8.13 0.97
C SER A 15 8.75 -7.72 1.56
N GLU A 16 8.54 -7.91 2.86
CA GLU A 16 7.27 -7.67 3.54
C GLU A 16 7.53 -6.96 4.88
N VAL A 17 6.55 -6.19 5.33
CA VAL A 17 6.54 -5.57 6.65
C VAL A 17 5.20 -5.83 7.33
N THR A 18 5.24 -6.27 8.59
CA THR A 18 4.06 -6.52 9.42
C THR A 18 3.92 -5.40 10.44
N ILE A 19 2.71 -4.86 10.55
CA ILE A 19 2.40 -3.68 11.35
C ILE A 19 1.21 -4.02 12.27
N PRO A 20 1.32 -3.80 13.59
CA PRO A 20 0.16 -3.86 14.47
C PRO A 20 -0.75 -2.66 14.23
N SER A 21 -2.06 -2.89 14.10
CA SER A 21 -3.04 -1.82 13.92
C SER A 21 -3.14 -0.97 15.19
N GLN A 22 -3.10 0.34 14.99
CA GLN A 22 -3.43 1.32 16.03
C GLN A 22 -4.94 1.55 16.10
N ALA A 23 -5.65 1.41 14.98
CA ALA A 23 -7.09 1.59 14.93
C ALA A 23 -7.86 0.46 15.63
N ILE A 24 -7.38 -0.79 15.51
CA ILE A 24 -8.05 -1.98 16.04
C ILE A 24 -7.04 -2.81 16.85
N PRO A 25 -7.05 -2.70 18.20
CA PRO A 25 -6.17 -3.49 19.04
C PRO A 25 -6.34 -5.01 18.82
N GLY A 26 -5.21 -5.71 18.71
CA GLY A 26 -5.19 -7.17 18.45
C GLY A 26 -5.17 -7.55 16.97
N VAL A 27 -5.34 -6.60 16.05
CA VAL A 27 -5.18 -6.82 14.61
C VAL A 27 -3.76 -6.50 14.17
N THR A 28 -3.19 -7.36 13.34
CA THR A 28 -1.94 -7.11 12.60
C THR A 28 -2.20 -7.21 11.11
N PHE A 29 -1.52 -6.39 10.32
CA PHE A 29 -1.58 -6.47 8.87
C PHE A 29 -0.17 -6.49 8.27
N THR A 30 0.01 -7.25 7.19
CA THR A 30 1.27 -7.32 6.45
C THR A 30 1.10 -6.63 5.11
N ILE A 31 2.03 -5.74 4.77
CA ILE A 31 2.09 -5.09 3.46
C ILE A 31 3.38 -5.44 2.72
N ARG A 32 3.35 -5.27 1.39
CA ARG A 32 4.53 -5.36 0.54
C ARG A 32 5.48 -4.22 0.87
N ARG A 33 6.76 -4.57 1.06
CA ARG A 33 7.84 -3.58 1.03
C ARG A 33 8.11 -3.17 -0.41
N MET A 34 8.42 -1.90 -0.62
CA MET A 34 8.73 -1.40 -1.95
C MET A 34 10.08 -1.96 -2.44
N SER A 35 10.13 -2.29 -3.72
CA SER A 35 11.35 -2.66 -4.45
C SER A 35 11.33 -2.00 -5.82
N PHE A 36 12.47 -1.97 -6.52
CA PHE A 36 12.55 -1.32 -7.82
C PHE A 36 11.52 -1.87 -8.83
N GLY A 37 11.45 -3.19 -8.98
CA GLY A 37 10.49 -3.82 -9.90
C GLY A 37 9.03 -3.60 -9.48
N ARG A 38 8.77 -3.61 -8.18
CA ARG A 38 7.46 -3.33 -7.59
C ARG A 38 6.99 -1.90 -7.85
N ARG A 39 7.91 -0.93 -7.83
CA ARG A 39 7.61 0.45 -8.21
C ARG A 39 7.14 0.54 -9.66
N ILE A 40 7.89 -0.06 -10.58
CA ILE A 40 7.53 -0.05 -12.01
C ILE A 40 6.15 -0.68 -12.23
N GLU A 41 5.89 -1.80 -11.57
CA GLU A 41 4.59 -2.49 -11.64
C GLU A 41 3.45 -1.60 -11.15
N LEU A 42 3.60 -1.00 -9.97
CA LEU A 42 2.59 -0.14 -9.35
C LEU A 42 2.33 1.11 -10.18
N THR A 43 3.38 1.81 -10.62
CA THR A 43 3.27 2.97 -11.52
C THR A 43 2.49 2.61 -12.78
N ARG A 44 2.76 1.43 -13.37
CA ARG A 44 2.03 0.97 -14.56
C ARG A 44 0.53 0.77 -14.29
N MET A 45 0.16 0.26 -13.12
CA MET A 45 -1.24 0.03 -12.76
C MET A 45 -2.02 1.32 -12.50
N VAL A 46 -1.41 2.31 -11.86
CA VAL A 46 -2.12 3.56 -11.49
C VAL A 46 -2.10 4.63 -12.58
N ARG A 47 -1.16 4.55 -13.55
CA ARG A 47 -0.92 5.61 -14.54
C ARG A 47 -2.17 6.09 -15.29
N GLU A 48 -2.99 5.17 -15.80
CA GLU A 48 -4.18 5.54 -16.58
C GLU A 48 -5.22 6.27 -15.71
N LEU A 49 -5.42 5.80 -14.49
CA LEU A 49 -6.35 6.39 -13.53
C LEU A 49 -5.88 7.78 -13.11
N THR A 50 -4.58 7.97 -12.85
CA THR A 50 -4.02 9.27 -12.50
C THR A 50 -4.20 10.30 -13.62
N VAL A 51 -3.91 9.94 -14.87
CA VAL A 51 -4.10 10.84 -16.03
C VAL A 51 -5.58 11.21 -16.20
N ARG A 52 -6.49 10.25 -16.03
CA ARG A 52 -7.94 10.52 -16.09
C ARG A 52 -8.38 11.45 -14.97
N MET A 53 -7.87 11.24 -13.75
CA MET A 53 -8.17 12.08 -12.59
C MET A 53 -7.73 13.53 -12.82
N GLU A 54 -6.49 13.74 -13.29
CA GLU A 54 -5.95 15.09 -13.60
C GLU A 54 -6.82 15.83 -14.64
N PHE A 55 -7.30 15.11 -15.66
CA PHE A 55 -8.19 15.68 -16.66
C PHE A 55 -9.55 16.13 -16.07
N LEU A 56 -10.14 15.30 -15.21
CA LEU A 56 -11.42 15.59 -14.56
C LEU A 56 -11.30 16.71 -13.53
N GLU A 57 -10.20 16.77 -12.78
CA GLU A 57 -9.95 17.85 -11.80
C GLU A 57 -9.78 19.23 -12.46
N ALA A 58 -9.33 19.27 -13.72
CA ALA A 58 -9.28 20.51 -14.51
C ALA A 58 -10.68 20.99 -14.95
N GLY A 59 -11.69 20.13 -14.87
CA GLY A 59 -13.10 20.47 -15.10
C GLY A 59 -13.68 21.39 -14.03
N GLN A 60 -14.64 22.22 -14.40
CA GLN A 60 -15.24 23.21 -13.47
C GLN A 60 -16.64 22.81 -12.97
N ASP A 61 -17.27 21.81 -13.58
CA ASP A 61 -18.62 21.41 -13.22
C ASP A 61 -18.66 20.39 -12.06
N LEU A 62 -19.83 20.25 -11.45
CA LEU A 62 -20.01 19.35 -10.30
C LEU A 62 -19.83 17.88 -10.70
N ARG A 63 -20.13 17.53 -11.95
CA ARG A 63 -20.05 16.17 -12.46
C ARG A 63 -18.60 15.72 -12.54
N ASP A 64 -17.74 16.57 -13.09
CA ASP A 64 -16.31 16.31 -13.21
C ASP A 64 -15.67 16.12 -11.83
N LYS A 65 -16.08 16.91 -10.83
CA LYS A 65 -15.59 16.78 -9.43
C LYS A 65 -16.01 15.46 -8.78
N ILE A 66 -17.25 15.03 -8.98
CA ILE A 66 -17.74 13.73 -8.46
C ILE A 66 -16.98 12.59 -9.12
N GLU A 67 -16.78 12.66 -10.44
CA GLU A 67 -16.05 11.65 -11.18
C GLU A 67 -14.57 11.60 -10.77
N ALA A 68 -13.92 12.75 -10.57
CA ALA A 68 -12.54 12.81 -10.07
C ALA A 68 -12.41 12.12 -8.69
N ALA A 69 -13.34 12.39 -7.77
CA ALA A 69 -13.36 11.73 -6.47
C ALA A 69 -13.57 10.21 -6.57
N PHE A 70 -14.39 9.76 -7.52
CA PHE A 70 -14.56 8.33 -7.79
C PHE A 70 -13.26 7.70 -8.30
N VAL A 71 -12.60 8.31 -9.30
CA VAL A 71 -11.32 7.82 -9.84
C VAL A 71 -10.22 7.82 -8.76
N ALA A 72 -10.20 8.81 -7.86
CA ALA A 72 -9.28 8.82 -6.72
C ALA A 72 -9.48 7.59 -5.81
N ASN A 73 -10.72 7.20 -5.53
CA ASN A 73 -11.01 5.98 -4.77
C ASN A 73 -10.58 4.71 -5.53
N GLU A 74 -10.66 4.70 -6.86
CA GLU A 74 -10.17 3.57 -7.67
C GLU A 74 -8.64 3.44 -7.58
N VAL A 75 -7.91 4.56 -7.58
CA VAL A 75 -6.46 4.57 -7.34
C VAL A 75 -6.16 3.98 -5.97
N ASP A 76 -6.87 4.41 -4.93
CA ASP A 76 -6.69 3.89 -3.56
C ASP A 76 -6.96 2.38 -3.47
N ALA A 77 -7.97 1.90 -4.19
CA ALA A 77 -8.26 0.48 -4.28
C ALA A 77 -7.12 -0.31 -4.97
N VAL A 78 -6.46 0.27 -5.98
CA VAL A 78 -5.27 -0.35 -6.61
C VAL A 78 -4.13 -0.46 -5.60
N TYR A 79 -3.84 0.60 -4.84
CA TYR A 79 -2.81 0.56 -3.80
C TYR A 79 -3.12 -0.51 -2.75
N LEU A 80 -4.35 -0.57 -2.24
CA LEU A 80 -4.75 -1.55 -1.24
C LEU A 80 -4.62 -2.99 -1.74
N ARG A 81 -5.21 -3.30 -2.91
CA ARG A 81 -5.17 -4.66 -3.48
C ARG A 81 -3.76 -5.12 -3.81
N TRP A 82 -2.91 -4.20 -4.27
CA TRP A 82 -1.53 -4.52 -4.55
C TRP A 82 -0.70 -4.67 -3.27
N GLY A 83 -0.85 -3.75 -2.33
CA GLY A 83 0.03 -3.59 -1.18
C GLY A 83 -0.29 -4.51 0.00
N LEU A 84 -1.57 -4.80 0.27
CA LEU A 84 -1.98 -5.62 1.41
C LEU A 84 -1.79 -7.12 1.11
N LEU A 85 -1.05 -7.82 1.98
CA LEU A 85 -0.76 -9.25 1.83
C LEU A 85 -1.56 -10.13 2.79
N ARG A 86 -1.71 -9.68 4.04
CA ARG A 86 -2.40 -10.44 5.10
C ARG A 86 -3.03 -9.51 6.11
N VAL A 87 -4.11 -9.97 6.72
CA VAL A 87 -4.71 -9.39 7.93
C VAL A 87 -4.94 -10.54 8.91
N GLU A 88 -4.52 -10.35 10.15
CA GLU A 88 -4.60 -11.35 11.21
C GLU A 88 -5.25 -10.73 12.44
N GLY A 89 -5.95 -11.55 13.24
CA GLY A 89 -6.68 -11.08 14.42
C GLY A 89 -8.00 -10.36 14.11
N LEU A 90 -8.45 -10.39 12.85
CA LEU A 90 -9.73 -9.84 12.42
C LEU A 90 -10.66 -10.94 11.89
N GLU A 91 -11.90 -10.91 12.37
CA GLU A 91 -13.01 -11.69 11.85
C GLU A 91 -14.06 -10.73 11.28
N ILE A 92 -14.58 -11.03 10.09
CA ILE A 92 -15.62 -10.25 9.42
C ILE A 92 -16.79 -11.20 9.16
N ASP A 93 -17.92 -10.94 9.81
CA ASP A 93 -19.15 -11.73 9.70
C ASP A 93 -18.94 -13.25 9.88
N GLY A 94 -18.14 -13.65 10.87
CA GLY A 94 -17.86 -15.07 11.14
C GLY A 94 -16.70 -15.67 10.34
N ASN A 95 -16.07 -14.90 9.45
CA ASN A 95 -14.99 -15.37 8.58
C ASN A 95 -13.67 -14.71 8.94
N THR A 96 -12.59 -15.51 8.96
CA THR A 96 -11.22 -14.98 9.03
C THR A 96 -10.99 -13.98 7.91
N ALA A 97 -10.51 -12.78 8.25
CA ALA A 97 -10.28 -11.74 7.26
C ALA A 97 -9.19 -12.15 6.25
N THR A 98 -9.53 -12.06 4.96
CA THR A 98 -8.54 -12.02 3.87
C THR A 98 -8.28 -10.56 3.48
N PRO A 99 -7.19 -10.24 2.74
CA PRO A 99 -6.99 -8.90 2.19
C PRO A 99 -8.21 -8.38 1.41
N GLU A 100 -8.78 -9.21 0.55
CA GLU A 100 -9.92 -8.85 -0.28
C GLU A 100 -11.18 -8.59 0.57
N LEU A 101 -11.42 -9.43 1.58
CA LEU A 101 -12.55 -9.26 2.50
C LEU A 101 -12.37 -8.02 3.37
N ALA A 102 -11.17 -7.76 3.88
CA ALA A 102 -10.86 -6.57 4.66
C ALA A 102 -11.04 -5.29 3.84
N ILE A 103 -10.65 -5.28 2.56
CA ILE A 103 -10.84 -4.13 1.67
C ILE A 103 -12.32 -3.91 1.36
N ALA A 104 -13.10 -4.98 1.16
CA ALA A 104 -14.49 -4.89 0.74
C ALA A 104 -15.48 -4.64 1.88
N ALA A 105 -15.23 -5.22 3.06
CA ALA A 105 -16.17 -5.27 4.18
C ALA A 105 -15.52 -5.05 5.56
N GLY A 106 -14.23 -4.71 5.59
CA GLY A 106 -13.52 -4.46 6.84
C GLY A 106 -13.85 -3.10 7.47
N PRO A 107 -13.45 -2.89 8.73
CA PRO A 107 -13.62 -1.61 9.41
C PRO A 107 -12.91 -0.47 8.67
N GLU A 108 -13.63 0.62 8.40
CA GLU A 108 -13.12 1.75 7.60
C GLU A 108 -11.81 2.34 8.18
N ALA A 109 -11.72 2.44 9.51
CA ALA A 109 -10.52 2.96 10.17
C ALA A 109 -9.27 2.11 9.89
N LEU A 110 -9.41 0.78 9.87
CA LEU A 110 -8.32 -0.15 9.57
C LEU A 110 -7.91 -0.04 8.09
N VAL A 111 -8.88 0.00 7.18
CA VAL A 111 -8.59 0.13 5.73
C VAL A 111 -7.85 1.43 5.43
N ARG A 112 -8.26 2.54 6.05
CA ARG A 112 -7.57 3.84 5.95
C ARG A 112 -6.14 3.76 6.50
N GLU A 113 -5.93 3.12 7.65
CA GLU A 113 -4.61 2.91 8.24
C GLU A 113 -3.69 2.10 7.30
N ILE A 114 -4.20 1.00 6.74
CA ILE A 114 -3.46 0.17 5.78
C ILE A 114 -3.09 0.97 4.53
N LEU A 115 -4.05 1.72 3.97
CA LEU A 115 -3.80 2.54 2.78
C LEU A 115 -2.68 3.56 3.02
N ILE A 116 -2.70 4.24 4.17
CA ILE A 116 -1.65 5.19 4.56
C ILE A 116 -0.30 4.47 4.64
N ALA A 117 -0.24 3.31 5.29
CA ALA A 117 0.99 2.54 5.42
C ALA A 117 1.54 2.10 4.05
N VAL A 118 0.69 1.61 3.15
CA VAL A 118 1.08 1.23 1.78
C VAL A 118 1.60 2.44 1.00
N LYS A 119 0.91 3.58 1.07
CA LYS A 119 1.34 4.82 0.39
C LYS A 119 2.66 5.34 0.96
N HIS A 120 2.86 5.26 2.27
CA HIS A 120 4.13 5.63 2.91
C HIS A 120 5.29 4.74 2.44
N GLU A 121 5.11 3.42 2.41
CA GLU A 121 6.13 2.51 1.85
C GLU A 121 6.46 2.83 0.38
N CYS A 122 5.51 3.39 -0.37
CA CYS A 122 5.75 3.85 -1.74
C CYS A 122 6.49 5.21 -1.78
N ALA A 123 6.04 6.19 -1.01
CA ALA A 123 6.54 7.57 -1.03
C ALA A 123 7.93 7.73 -0.39
N LEU A 124 8.25 6.97 0.66
CA LEU A 124 9.58 6.96 1.29
C LEU A 124 10.68 6.69 0.25
N THR A 125 10.37 5.94 -0.80
CA THR A 125 11.33 5.61 -1.85
C THR A 125 11.49 6.69 -2.93
N GLU A 126 10.63 7.71 -2.99
CA GLU A 126 10.79 8.88 -3.88
C GLU A 126 11.60 10.00 -3.21
N ASP A 127 11.43 10.20 -1.90
CA ASP A 127 12.20 11.20 -1.14
C ASP A 127 13.60 10.71 -0.74
N GLU A 128 13.81 9.40 -0.51
CA GLU A 128 15.16 8.83 -0.39
C GLU A 128 15.99 8.92 -1.68
N ALA A 129 15.35 9.11 -2.85
CA ALA A 129 16.07 9.29 -4.12
C ALA A 129 16.63 10.71 -4.34
N LYS A 130 16.28 11.67 -3.46
CA LYS A 130 16.73 13.07 -3.55
C LYS A 130 17.89 13.41 -2.59
N ASN A 131 18.35 12.47 -1.77
CA ASN A 131 19.42 12.68 -0.77
C ASN A 131 20.64 11.81 -1.01
#